data_AF-A0A953A7D8-F1
#
_entry.id   AF-A0A953A7D8-F1
#
_cell.length_a   1.000
_cell.length_b   1.000
_cell.length_c   1.000
_cell.angle_alpha   90.00
_cell.angle_beta   90.00
_cell.angle_gamma   90.00
#
_symmetry.space_group_name_H-M   'P 1'
#
loop_
_entity.id
_entity.type
_entity.pdbx_description
1 polymer ?
#
loop_
_entity_poly.entity_id
_entity_poly.type
_entity_poly.pdbx_seq_one_letter_code
_entity_poly.pdbx_strand_id
1 'polypeptide(L)' 'MSQEKMYSALEKEIKRINEKIDIKIIKGKPYRREAKTHRRLLAELGKVSRLTYA' A
#
# COMPACT_ATOMS: atom_id res chain seq x y z
N MET A 1 -0.42 -10.44 -17.79
CA MET A 1 0.05 -9.17 -17.19
C MET A 1 1.42 -9.41 -16.59
N SER A 2 2.42 -8.56 -16.86
CA SER A 2 3.77 -8.71 -16.28
C SER A 2 3.72 -8.45 -14.76
N GLN A 3 4.44 -9.24 -13.97
CA GLN A 3 4.55 -9.09 -12.51
C GLN A 3 5.01 -7.68 -12.11
N GLU A 4 5.85 -7.05 -12.93
CA GLU A 4 6.32 -5.67 -12.76
C GLU A 4 5.19 -4.63 -12.83
N LYS A 5 4.16 -4.88 -13.67
CA LYS A 5 2.98 -4.00 -13.76
C LYS A 5 2.11 -4.13 -12.50
N MET A 6 2.02 -5.32 -11.91
CA MET A 6 1.32 -5.51 -10.64
C MET A 6 2.09 -4.86 -9.48
N TYR A 7 3.41 -5.01 -9.43
CA TYR A 7 4.26 -4.39 -8.42
C TYR A 7 4.14 -2.86 -8.45
N SER A 8 4.32 -2.25 -9.63
CA SER A 8 4.21 -0.79 -9.80
C SER A 8 2.80 -0.24 -9.52
N ALA A 9 1.75 -1.03 -9.78
CA ALA A 9 0.38 -0.65 -9.41
C ALA A 9 0.19 -0.66 -7.87
N LEU A 10 0.65 -1.72 -7.19
CA LEU A 10 0.57 -1.84 -5.74
C LEU A 10 1.37 -0.74 -5.03
N GLU A 11 2.57 -0.42 -5.54
CA GLU A 11 3.40 0.65 -4.99
C GLU A 11 2.72 2.02 -5.08
N LYS A 12 2.11 2.35 -6.23
CA LYS A 12 1.33 3.58 -6.39
C LYS A 12 0.13 3.64 -5.46
N GLU A 13 -0.57 2.51 -5.28
CA GLU A 13 -1.73 2.41 -4.39
C GLU A 13 -1.33 2.63 -2.92
N ILE A 14 -0.23 2.01 -2.48
CA ILE A 14 0.35 2.18 -1.14
C ILE A 14 0.72 3.65 -0.90
N LYS A 15 1.40 4.28 -1.86
CA LYS A 15 1.80 5.69 -1.77
C LYS A 15 0.58 6.62 -1.59
N ARG A 16 -0.48 6.41 -2.38
CA ARG A 16 -1.73 7.18 -2.26
C ARG A 16 -2.40 7.01 -0.89
N ILE A 17 -2.35 5.81 -0.31
CA ILE A 17 -2.92 5.59 1.02
C ILE A 17 -2.09 6.29 2.09
N ASN A 18 -0.76 6.30 1.97
CA ASN A 18 0.11 7.03 2.88
C ASN A 18 -0.19 8.53 2.86
N GLU A 19 -0.31 9.14 1.68
CA GLU A 19 -0.69 10.55 1.55
C GLU A 19 -2.03 10.85 2.25
N LYS A 20 -3.02 9.95 2.15
CA LYS A 20 -4.30 10.09 2.87
C LYS A 20 -4.13 9.97 4.38
N ILE A 21 -3.29 9.06 4.86
CA ILE A 21 -2.99 8.89 6.28
C ILE A 21 -2.31 10.14 6.82
N ASP A 22 -1.30 10.66 6.12
CA ASP A 22 -0.56 11.86 6.53
C ASP A 22 -1.48 13.07 6.65
N ILE A 23 -2.34 13.32 5.66
CA ILE A 23 -3.33 14.40 5.71
C ILE A 23 -4.26 14.21 6.91
N LYS A 24 -4.66 12.98 7.23
CA LYS A 24 -5.51 12.69 8.39
C LYS A 24 -4.78 12.90 9.70
N ILE A 25 -3.51 12.52 9.81
CA ILE A 25 -2.67 12.76 10.98
C ILE A 25 -2.56 14.26 11.22
N ILE A 26 -2.20 15.05 10.20
CA ILE A 26 -2.07 16.51 10.29
C ILE A 26 -3.38 17.15 10.75
N LYS A 27 -4.53 16.65 10.26
CA LYS A 27 -5.86 17.15 10.62
C LYS A 27 -6.39 16.60 11.95
N GLY A 28 -5.63 15.76 12.67
CA GLY A 28 -6.10 15.08 13.89
C GLY A 28 -7.28 14.13 13.66
N LYS A 29 -7.49 13.66 12.43
CA LYS A 29 -8.61 12.79 12.05
C LYS A 29 -8.23 11.32 12.19
N PRO A 30 -9.20 10.45 12.55
CA PRO A 30 -8.96 9.02 12.60
C PRO A 30 -8.67 8.44 11.20
N TYR A 31 -7.58 7.67 11.12
CA TYR A 31 -7.09 7.01 9.90
C TYR A 31 -7.10 5.47 10.01
N ARG A 32 -7.80 4.90 10.99
CA ARG A 32 -7.83 3.44 11.24
C ARG A 32 -8.25 2.63 10.01
N ARG A 33 -9.18 3.16 9.21
CA ARG A 33 -9.63 2.51 7.96
C ARG A 33 -8.50 2.44 6.94
N GLU A 34 -7.83 3.55 6.69
CA GLU A 34 -6.71 3.66 5.77
C GLU A 34 -5.53 2.79 6.22
N ALA A 35 -5.21 2.76 7.52
CA ALA A 35 -4.17 1.90 8.08
C ALA A 35 -4.47 0.40 7.94
N LYS A 36 -5.75 0.00 7.97
CA LYS A 36 -6.14 -1.40 7.71
C LYS A 36 -5.91 -1.75 6.24
N THR A 37 -6.31 -0.87 5.32
CA THR A 37 -6.09 -1.06 3.88
C THR A 37 -4.60 -1.06 3.55
N HIS A 38 -3.81 -0.14 4.11
CA HIS A 38 -2.36 -0.07 3.94
C HIS A 38 -1.69 -1.39 4.34
N ARG A 39 -2.04 -1.94 5.51
CA ARG A 39 -1.52 -3.25 5.97
C ARG A 39 -1.87 -4.40 5.02
N ARG A 40 -3.09 -4.41 4.46
CA ARG A 40 -3.50 -5.41 3.47
C ARG A 40 -2.65 -5.32 2.20
N LEU A 41 -2.45 -4.12 1.67
CA LEU A 41 -1.64 -3.90 0.46
C LEU A 41 -0.17 -4.28 0.66
N LEU A 42 0.41 -3.99 1.84
CA LEU A 42 1.78 -4.42 2.16
C LEU A 42 1.91 -5.95 2.21
N ALA A 43 0.92 -6.66 2.75
CA ALA A 43 0.91 -8.12 2.75
C ALA A 43 0.83 -8.69 1.33
N GLU A 44 0.10 -8.03 0.43
CA GLU A 44 -0.03 -8.39 -0.98
C GLU A 44 1.27 -8.10 -1.75
N LEU A 45 1.88 -6.93 -1.52
CA LEU A 45 3.20 -6.59 -2.05
C LEU A 45 4.28 -7.59 -1.59
N GLY A 46 4.25 -7.98 -0.32
CA GLY A 46 5.19 -8.97 0.23
C GLY A 46 5.03 -10.37 -0.39
N LYS A 47 3.84 -10.75 -0.85
CA LYS A 47 3.63 -12.00 -1.61
C LYS A 47 4.21 -11.91 -3.01
N VAL A 48 3.97 -10.79 -3.70
CA VAL A 48 4.49 -10.54 -5.06
C VAL A 48 6.02 -10.45 -5.03
N SER A 49 6.60 -9.75 -4.06
CA SER A 49 8.05 -9.60 -3.91
C SER A 49 8.77 -10.92 -3.60
N ARG A 50 8.16 -11.82 -2.83
CA ARG A 50 8.72 -13.17 -2.59
C ARG A 50 8.69 -14.06 -3.82
N LEU A 51 7.76 -13.84 -4.74
CA LEU A 51 7.62 -14.62 -5.98
C LEU A 51 8.60 -14.18 -7.08
N THR A 52 9.12 -12.95 -7.02
CA THR A 52 10.10 -12.42 -7.99
C THR A 52 11.56 -12.74 -7.65
N TYR A 53 11.85 -13.23 -6.44
CA TYR A 53 13.20 -13.55 -5.97
C TYR A 53 13.35 -15.02 -5.51
N ALA A 54 12.38 -15.89 -5.85
CA ALA A 54 12.44 -17.33 -5.63
C ALA A 54 12.72 -18.05 -6.96
#